data_AF-A0A7S3D574-F1
#
_entry.id   AF-A0A7S3D574-F1
#
_cell.length_a   1.000
_cell.length_b   1.000
_cell.length_c   1.000
_cell.angle_alpha   90.00
_cell.angle_beta   90.00
_cell.angle_gamma   90.00
#
_symmetry.space_group_name_H-M   'P 1'
#
loop_
_entity.id
_entity.type
_entity.pdbx_description
1 polymer ?
#
loop_
_entity_poly.entity_id
_entity_poly.type
_entity_poly.pdbx_seq_one_letter_code
_entity_poly.pdbx_strand_id
1 'polypeptide(L)'
;EDVAAFRGSLAKLADVYVCDAFGTAHRGHSSMVGEGFPVRASGFLVAKELNAFAKVLDKPARPVFAILGGAKVSDKILLIDNLLDKVDKMIIGGGMAFTFQKVLKGMDIGGSL
;
A
#
# COMPACT_ATOMS: atom_id res chain seq x y z
N GLU A 1 -23.52 -9.78 14.90
CA GLU A 1 -23.34 -10.97 15.75
C GLU A 1 -22.62 -12.08 15.01
N ASP A 2 -23.02 -12.39 13.76
CA ASP A 2 -22.39 -13.45 12.93
C ASP A 2 -20.87 -13.31 12.72
N VAL A 3 -20.37 -12.08 12.49
CA VAL A 3 -18.92 -11.84 12.32
C VAL A 3 -18.14 -12.19 13.58
N ALA A 4 -18.65 -11.82 14.75
CA ALA A 4 -18.00 -12.12 16.02
C ALA A 4 -18.06 -13.63 16.32
N ALA A 5 -19.19 -14.28 16.04
CA ALA A 5 -19.32 -15.73 16.16
C ALA A 5 -18.35 -16.47 15.23
N PHE A 6 -18.19 -16.01 13.98
CA PHE A 6 -17.27 -16.59 13.03
C PHE A 6 -15.79 -16.37 13.42
N ARG A 7 -15.41 -15.17 13.87
CA ARG A 7 -14.06 -14.92 14.40
C ARG A 7 -13.77 -15.80 15.64
N GLY A 8 -14.75 -15.95 16.51
CA GLY A 8 -14.68 -16.84 17.67
C GLY A 8 -14.55 -18.32 17.28
N SER A 9 -15.12 -18.77 16.16
CA SER A 9 -14.90 -20.14 15.68
C SER A 9 -13.50 -20.35 15.11
N LEU A 10 -12.94 -19.34 14.42
CA LEU A 10 -11.55 -19.38 13.94
C LEU A 10 -10.54 -19.47 15.08
N ALA A 11 -10.75 -18.72 16.17
CA ALA A 11 -9.89 -18.73 17.35
C ALA A 11 -9.82 -20.09 18.07
N LYS A 12 -10.76 -21.00 17.80
CA LYS A 12 -10.75 -22.38 18.34
C LYS A 12 -9.85 -23.34 17.54
N LEU A 13 -9.41 -22.94 16.35
CA LEU A 13 -8.67 -23.81 15.44
C LEU A 13 -7.16 -23.86 15.74
N ALA A 14 -6.64 -22.88 16.49
CA ALA A 14 -5.23 -22.80 16.85
C ALA A 14 -5.02 -21.89 18.08
N ASP A 15 -3.87 -22.03 18.74
CA ASP A 15 -3.51 -21.19 19.88
C ASP A 15 -2.85 -19.85 19.47
N VAL A 16 -2.26 -19.82 18.27
CA VAL A 16 -1.49 -18.70 17.73
C VAL A 16 -1.97 -18.34 16.34
N TYR A 17 -2.14 -17.05 16.08
CA TYR A 17 -2.45 -16.52 14.77
C TYR A 17 -1.20 -15.98 14.06
N VAL A 18 -0.98 -16.38 12.81
CA VAL A 18 0.10 -15.86 11.97
C VAL A 18 -0.49 -15.36 10.65
N CYS A 19 -0.35 -14.06 10.38
CA CYS A 19 -0.75 -13.47 9.10
C CYS A 19 0.43 -13.42 8.14
N ASP A 20 0.38 -14.19 7.07
CA ASP A 20 1.40 -14.18 6.00
C ASP A 20 0.88 -13.72 4.63
N ALA A 21 -0.29 -13.07 4.59
CA ALA A 21 -0.94 -12.61 3.36
C ALA A 21 -0.96 -11.06 3.25
N PHE A 22 0.15 -10.46 2.81
CA PHE A 22 0.28 -9.00 2.72
C PHE A 22 -0.75 -8.36 1.77
N GLY A 23 -1.02 -8.99 0.63
CA GLY A 23 -1.94 -8.45 -0.40
C GLY A 23 -3.37 -8.22 0.10
N THR A 24 -3.81 -8.92 1.15
CA THR A 24 -5.13 -8.76 1.77
C THR A 24 -5.08 -8.06 3.12
N ALA A 25 -3.89 -7.68 3.62
CA ALA A 25 -3.71 -7.06 4.94
C ALA A 25 -4.35 -5.67 5.07
N HIS A 26 -4.63 -5.01 3.95
CA HIS A 26 -5.34 -3.73 3.90
C HIS A 26 -6.84 -3.83 4.21
N ARG A 27 -7.37 -5.03 4.48
CA ARG A 27 -8.80 -5.26 4.76
C ARG A 27 -9.02 -5.93 6.11
N GLY A 28 -9.98 -5.41 6.87
CA GLY A 28 -10.40 -5.96 8.17
C GLY A 28 -11.27 -7.24 8.09
N HIS A 29 -10.92 -8.18 7.21
CA HIS A 29 -11.66 -9.44 7.07
C HIS A 29 -11.40 -10.37 8.28
N SER A 30 -12.34 -11.27 8.57
CA SER A 30 -12.28 -12.13 9.76
C SER A 30 -11.01 -12.99 9.87
N SER A 31 -10.49 -13.50 8.76
CA SER A 31 -9.23 -14.26 8.73
C SER A 31 -7.97 -13.40 8.73
N MET A 32 -8.09 -12.08 8.56
CA MET A 32 -6.96 -11.15 8.42
C MET A 32 -6.60 -10.41 9.71
N VAL A 33 -7.56 -10.27 10.63
CA VAL A 33 -7.37 -9.45 11.83
C VAL A 33 -6.80 -10.22 13.03
N GLY A 34 -6.89 -11.55 13.01
CA GLY A 34 -6.45 -12.41 14.13
C GLY A 34 -7.20 -12.16 15.44
N GLU A 35 -8.43 -11.64 15.37
CA GLU A 35 -9.24 -11.34 16.55
C GLU A 35 -9.62 -12.63 17.29
N GLY A 36 -9.59 -12.60 18.62
CA GLY A 36 -9.81 -13.75 19.48
C GLY A 36 -8.55 -14.56 19.78
N PHE A 37 -7.45 -14.36 19.03
CA PHE A 37 -6.17 -15.00 19.34
C PHE A 37 -5.36 -14.15 20.34
N PRO A 38 -4.83 -14.77 21.42
CA PRO A 38 -4.00 -14.09 22.41
C PRO A 38 -2.62 -13.73 21.86
N VAL A 39 -2.07 -14.58 20.99
CA VAL A 39 -0.77 -14.37 20.35
C VAL A 39 -0.97 -14.19 18.85
N ARG A 40 -0.40 -13.12 18.30
CA ARG A 40 -0.49 -12.76 16.88
C ARG A 40 0.89 -12.40 16.35
N ALA A 41 1.24 -12.89 15.18
CA ALA A 41 2.49 -12.58 14.51
C ALA A 41 2.29 -12.35 13.01
N SER A 42 3.23 -11.66 12.40
CA SER A 42 3.41 -11.71 10.95
C SER A 42 4.15 -13.00 10.57
N GLY A 43 3.79 -13.62 9.46
CA GLY A 43 4.65 -14.60 8.81
C GLY A 43 5.84 -13.94 8.11
N PHE A 44 6.66 -14.75 7.45
CA PHE A 44 7.91 -14.28 6.84
C PHE A 44 7.69 -13.41 5.60
N LEU A 45 6.65 -13.67 4.79
CA LEU A 45 6.31 -12.84 3.64
C LEU A 45 5.87 -11.46 4.10
N VAL A 46 4.94 -11.38 5.04
CA VAL A 46 4.48 -10.10 5.58
C VAL A 46 5.62 -9.36 6.28
N ALA A 47 6.44 -10.04 7.08
CA ALA A 47 7.60 -9.43 7.71
C ALA A 47 8.60 -8.87 6.67
N LYS A 48 8.83 -9.60 5.57
CA LYS A 48 9.71 -9.13 4.48
C LYS A 48 9.16 -7.88 3.80
N GLU A 49 7.87 -7.83 3.51
CA GLU A 49 7.21 -6.65 2.94
C GLU A 49 7.32 -5.45 3.90
N LEU A 50 6.95 -5.62 5.16
CA LEU A 50 7.05 -4.56 6.18
C LEU A 50 8.48 -4.02 6.31
N ASN A 51 9.48 -4.90 6.31
CA ASN A 51 10.88 -4.51 6.34
C ASN A 51 11.31 -3.75 5.08
N ALA A 52 10.80 -4.13 3.91
CA ALA A 52 11.07 -3.41 2.66
C ALA A 52 10.46 -2.00 2.69
N PHE A 53 9.21 -1.88 3.16
CA PHE A 53 8.54 -0.58 3.31
C PHE A 53 9.23 0.31 4.36
N ALA A 54 9.60 -0.22 5.53
CA ALA A 54 10.28 0.54 6.59
C ALA A 54 11.60 1.14 6.10
N LYS A 55 12.36 0.40 5.27
CA LYS A 55 13.60 0.91 4.66
C LYS A 55 13.38 2.10 3.74
N VAL A 56 12.19 2.24 3.13
CA VAL A 56 11.89 3.35 2.22
C VAL A 56 11.19 4.50 2.94
N LEU A 57 10.34 4.19 3.93
CA LEU A 57 9.45 5.17 4.56
C LEU A 57 10.01 5.80 5.84
N ASP A 58 10.80 5.07 6.64
CA ASP A 58 11.22 5.53 7.97
C ASP A 58 12.68 6.02 7.99
N LYS A 59 13.59 5.22 7.42
CA LYS A 59 15.03 5.55 7.33
C LYS A 59 15.59 5.27 5.94
N PRO A 60 15.10 5.98 4.91
CA PRO A 60 15.60 5.78 3.57
C PRO A 60 17.09 6.08 3.44
N ALA A 61 17.81 5.16 2.81
CA ALA A 61 19.10 5.48 2.21
C ALA A 61 18.84 6.48 1.07
N ARG A 62 19.42 7.68 1.19
CA ARG A 62 19.24 8.74 0.19
C ARG A 62 20.31 8.64 -0.91
N PRO A 63 19.99 8.99 -2.17
CA PRO A 63 18.72 9.56 -2.62
C PRO A 63 17.61 8.52 -2.80
N VAL A 64 16.38 8.85 -2.39
CA VAL A 64 15.16 8.10 -2.70
C VAL A 64 14.56 8.62 -3.99
N PHE A 65 14.33 7.70 -4.90
CA PHE A 65 13.74 7.98 -6.19
C PHE A 65 12.44 7.21 -6.35
N ALA A 66 11.33 7.91 -6.58
CA ALA A 66 10.04 7.28 -6.84
C ALA A 66 9.67 7.35 -8.32
N ILE A 67 9.17 6.24 -8.85
CA ILE A 67 8.55 6.18 -10.18
C ILE A 67 7.08 5.85 -9.96
N LEU A 68 6.19 6.74 -10.40
CA LEU A 68 4.75 6.57 -10.30
C LEU A 68 4.15 6.49 -11.70
N GLY A 69 3.32 5.48 -11.91
CA GLY A 69 2.57 5.30 -13.15
C GLY A 69 1.10 5.03 -12.89
N GLY A 70 0.31 5.09 -13.96
CA GLY A 70 -1.12 4.83 -13.92
C GLY A 70 -1.86 5.54 -15.04
N ALA A 71 -3.15 5.20 -15.21
CA ALA A 71 -4.00 5.86 -16.19
C ALA A 71 -4.57 7.18 -15.65
N LYS A 72 -5.02 7.20 -14.38
CA LYS A 72 -5.71 8.35 -13.78
C LYS A 72 -4.90 8.92 -12.61
N VAL A 73 -4.71 10.25 -12.61
CA VAL A 73 -4.07 10.96 -11.50
C VAL A 73 -4.88 10.81 -10.21
N SER A 74 -6.21 10.84 -10.31
CA SER A 74 -7.14 10.79 -9.16
C SER A 74 -6.84 9.66 -8.18
N ASP A 75 -6.47 8.49 -8.71
CA ASP A 75 -6.25 7.27 -7.92
C ASP A 75 -4.89 7.28 -7.21
N LYS A 76 -4.09 8.33 -7.41
CA LYS A 76 -2.69 8.43 -6.98
C LYS A 76 -2.40 9.75 -6.25
N ILE A 77 -3.34 10.69 -6.16
CA ILE A 77 -3.15 11.98 -5.47
C ILE A 77 -2.63 11.75 -4.04
N LEU A 78 -3.37 10.97 -3.24
CA LEU A 78 -2.98 10.63 -1.86
C LEU A 78 -1.60 9.97 -1.77
N LEU A 79 -1.22 9.14 -2.75
CA LEU A 79 0.08 8.49 -2.77
C LEU A 79 1.20 9.50 -3.09
N ILE A 80 0.97 10.38 -4.07
CA ILE A 80 1.89 11.46 -4.44
C ILE A 80 2.12 12.36 -3.22
N ASP A 81 1.04 12.86 -2.62
CA ASP A 81 1.09 13.76 -1.47
C ASP A 81 1.91 13.17 -0.31
N ASN A 82 1.69 11.88 0.01
CA ASN A 82 2.44 11.19 1.06
C ASN A 82 3.92 10.94 0.73
N LEU A 83 4.28 10.93 -0.56
CA LEU A 83 5.65 10.68 -1.02
C LEU A 83 6.45 11.95 -1.27
N LEU A 84 5.80 13.09 -1.54
CA LEU A 84 6.49 14.35 -1.85
C LEU A 84 7.51 14.75 -0.78
N ASP A 85 7.19 14.56 0.49
CA ASP A 85 8.09 14.90 1.61
C ASP A 85 9.18 13.83 1.87
N LYS A 86 9.05 12.65 1.25
CA LYS A 86 9.91 11.48 1.53
C LYS A 86 10.94 11.24 0.44
N VAL A 87 10.64 11.61 -0.81
CA VAL A 87 11.47 11.30 -1.98
C VAL A 87 12.32 12.49 -2.39
N ASP A 88 13.53 12.25 -2.87
CA ASP A 88 14.41 13.31 -3.40
C ASP A 88 14.06 13.66 -4.84
N LYS A 89 13.52 12.68 -5.58
CA LYS A 89 13.12 12.80 -6.98
C LYS A 89 11.92 11.91 -7.26
N MET A 90 11.02 12.39 -8.11
CA MET A 90 9.82 11.67 -8.53
C MET A 90 9.68 11.76 -10.05
N ILE A 91 9.50 10.61 -10.71
CA ILE A 91 9.10 10.53 -12.12
C ILE A 91 7.65 10.09 -12.19
N ILE A 92 6.86 10.85 -12.95
CA ILE A 92 5.49 10.50 -13.30
C ILE A 92 5.46 9.99 -14.74
N GLY A 93 4.95 8.78 -14.94
CA GLY A 93 4.75 8.15 -16.24
C GLY A 93 3.31 7.65 -16.42
N GLY A 94 3.04 7.00 -17.56
CA GLY A 94 1.69 6.52 -17.91
C GLY A 94 0.72 7.63 -18.32
N GLY A 95 -0.56 7.29 -18.44
CA GLY A 95 -1.61 8.23 -18.87
C GLY A 95 -1.72 9.47 -17.97
N MET A 96 -1.51 9.29 -16.66
CA MET A 96 -1.54 10.38 -15.69
C MET A 96 -0.49 11.48 -15.97
N ALA A 97 0.61 11.17 -16.67
CA ALA A 97 1.64 12.14 -17.02
C ALA A 97 1.11 13.23 -17.98
N PHE A 98 0.13 12.92 -18.83
CA PHE A 98 -0.44 13.89 -19.78
C PHE A 98 -1.22 14.99 -19.07
N THR A 99 -1.91 14.68 -17.97
CA THR A 99 -2.55 15.70 -17.12
C THR A 99 -1.52 16.71 -16.62
N PHE A 100 -0.36 16.24 -16.12
CA PHE A 100 0.71 17.13 -15.67
C PHE A 100 1.32 17.94 -16.82
N GLN A 101 1.56 17.33 -17.98
CA GLN A 101 2.12 18.05 -19.14
C GLN A 101 1.17 19.12 -19.69
N LYS A 102 -0.13 18.82 -19.75
CA LYS A 102 -1.16 19.78 -20.16
C LYS A 102 -1.25 20.96 -19.19
N VAL A 103 -1.28 20.69 -17.88
CA VAL A 103 -1.47 21.73 -16.86
C VAL A 103 -0.21 22.55 -16.61
N LEU A 104 0.96 21.91 -16.49
CA LEU A 104 2.21 22.60 -16.13
C LEU A 104 2.91 23.24 -17.32
N LYS A 105 2.78 22.66 -18.53
CA LYS A 105 3.50 23.11 -19.73
C LYS A 105 2.58 23.63 -20.84
N GLY A 106 1.26 23.62 -20.63
CA GLY A 106 0.29 24.00 -21.68
C GLY A 106 0.36 23.09 -22.91
N MET A 107 0.88 21.87 -22.78
CA MET A 107 1.11 20.99 -23.91
C MET A 107 -0.23 20.48 -24.48
N ASP A 108 -0.36 20.52 -25.82
CA ASP A 108 -1.43 19.81 -26.49
C ASP A 108 -1.18 18.30 -26.41
N ILE A 109 -2.14 17.59 -25.80
CA ILE A 109 -2.05 16.15 -25.57
C ILE A 109 -2.93 15.34 -26.54
N GLY A 110 -3.62 16.01 -27.48
CA GLY A 110 -4.49 15.37 -28.45
C GLY A 110 -5.56 14.49 -27.79
N GLY A 111 -5.71 13.26 -28.27
CA GLY A 111 -6.64 12.26 -27.73
C GLY A 111 -6.10 11.45 -26.55
N SER A 112 -5.01 11.89 -25.91
CA SER A 112 -4.48 11.22 -24.72
C SER A 112 -5.43 11.34 -23.53
N LEU A 113 -5.38 10.33 -22.65
CA LEU A 113 -6.28 10.18 -21.50
C LEU A 113 -6.14 11.29 -20.44
#